data_AF-A0A8C3UBW6-F1
#
_entry.id   AF-A0A8C3UBW6-F1
#
_cell.length_a   1.000
_cell.length_b   1.000
_cell.length_c   1.000
_cell.angle_alpha   90.00
_cell.angle_beta   90.00
_cell.angle_gamma   90.00
#
_symmetry.space_group_name_H-M   'P 1'
#
loop_
_entity.id
_entity.type
_entity.pdbx_description
1 polymer ?
#
loop_
_entity_poly.entity_id
_entity_poly.type
_entity_poly.pdbx_seq_one_letter_code
_entity_poly.pdbx_strand_id
1 'polypeptide(L)'
;MPESAWKFLFYSLSWSYGAFLLFCTEHRFFHEPAAAFRGWQRGMAVPRDIALAYLLQGSFYGHSLYATAYMDTWRKDSLVMLLHHVVALVLIAASYAFRYHNVGILVLFLHDINDVQLEFTKLNVYFKHRGGAFHRLNDALANAGCVAFSLSWFWFRLYWFPLKVLYTTCHCSLQAVPNIPFYFFFNALLLLLTLMNIYWFLYIVLFVAKVLLGQVQEVNDVREYDVAESRSEFLPQIPPRFPSQIHSLCPAIPILIPNPSPALLEPLQVLEGL
;
A
#
# COMPACT_ATOMS: atom_id res chain seq x y z
N MET A 1 3.61 11.36 -6.56
CA MET A 1 3.21 12.20 -5.41
C MET A 1 1.70 12.41 -5.31
N PRO A 2 0.96 12.88 -6.33
CA PRO A 2 -0.49 13.13 -6.19
C PRO A 2 -1.30 11.88 -5.83
N GLU A 3 -0.93 10.75 -6.44
CA GLU A 3 -1.54 9.45 -6.17
C GLU A 3 -1.40 9.03 -4.70
N SER A 4 -0.19 9.09 -4.13
CA SER A 4 0.05 8.79 -2.72
C SER A 4 -0.69 9.73 -1.77
N ALA A 5 -0.82 11.02 -2.13
CA ALA A 5 -1.56 11.98 -1.31
C ALA A 5 -3.06 11.64 -1.26
N TRP A 6 -3.63 11.28 -2.42
CA TRP A 6 -5.03 10.84 -2.52
C TRP A 6 -5.28 9.54 -1.75
N LYS A 7 -4.42 8.53 -1.94
CA LYS A 7 -4.52 7.26 -1.20
C LYS A 7 -4.39 7.48 0.31
N PHE A 8 -3.42 8.28 0.76
CA PHE A 8 -3.26 8.63 2.17
C PHE A 8 -4.52 9.27 2.75
N LEU A 9 -5.10 10.26 2.07
CA LEU A 9 -6.33 10.92 2.51
C LEU A 9 -7.48 9.92 2.62
N PHE A 10 -7.69 9.11 1.58
CA PHE A 10 -8.74 8.10 1.56
C PHE A 10 -8.60 7.10 2.70
N TYR A 11 -7.42 6.48 2.85
CA TYR A 11 -7.19 5.50 3.91
C TYR A 11 -7.31 6.12 5.30
N SER A 12 -6.85 7.35 5.49
CA SER A 12 -6.96 8.04 6.79
C SER A 12 -8.42 8.28 7.17
N LEU A 13 -9.24 8.72 6.21
CA LEU A 13 -10.67 8.95 6.43
C LEU A 13 -11.42 7.64 6.66
N SER A 14 -11.20 6.63 5.81
CA SER A 14 -11.82 5.30 5.95
C SER A 14 -11.46 4.67 7.30
N TRP A 15 -10.16 4.63 7.64
CA TRP A 15 -9.70 4.03 8.87
C TRP A 15 -10.25 4.75 10.10
N SER A 16 -10.30 6.09 10.06
CA SER A 16 -10.91 6.89 11.14
C SER A 16 -12.41 6.61 11.28
N TYR A 17 -13.11 6.42 10.17
CA TYR A 17 -14.52 6.02 10.18
C TYR A 17 -14.71 4.61 10.76
N GLY A 18 -13.86 3.65 10.39
CA GLY A 18 -13.83 2.32 10.98
C GLY A 18 -13.53 2.35 12.48
N ALA A 19 -12.58 3.17 12.92
CA ALA A 19 -12.26 3.38 14.32
C ALA A 19 -13.46 3.97 15.09
N PHE A 20 -14.13 4.98 14.51
CA PHE A 20 -15.35 5.55 15.07
C PHE A 20 -16.44 4.50 15.25
N LEU A 21 -16.68 3.66 14.23
CA LEU A 21 -17.64 2.56 14.33
C LEU A 21 -17.27 1.56 15.44
N LEU A 22 -16.00 1.24 15.62
CA LEU A 22 -15.57 0.25 16.61
C LEU A 22 -15.53 0.76 18.06
N PHE A 23 -15.16 2.02 18.27
CA PHE A 23 -14.86 2.55 19.61
C PHE A 23 -15.84 3.61 20.10
N CYS A 24 -16.51 4.32 19.20
CA CYS A 24 -17.41 5.42 19.55
C CYS A 24 -18.89 5.06 19.43
N THR A 25 -19.22 3.89 18.88
CA THR A 25 -20.59 3.37 18.85
C THR A 25 -20.75 2.18 19.81
N GLU A 26 -21.98 1.71 20.02
CA GLU A 26 -22.27 0.60 20.93
C GLU A 26 -21.81 -0.79 20.42
N HIS A 27 -20.98 -0.82 19.38
CA HIS A 27 -20.43 -2.05 18.79
C HIS A 27 -19.34 -2.68 19.67
N ARG A 28 -19.69 -3.76 20.38
CA ARG A 28 -18.75 -4.45 21.30
C ARG A 28 -17.84 -5.50 20.65
N PHE A 29 -17.97 -5.76 19.35
CA PHE A 29 -17.34 -6.91 18.70
C PHE A 29 -15.81 -6.81 18.52
N PHE A 30 -15.21 -5.62 18.73
CA PHE A 30 -13.75 -5.51 18.83
C PHE A 30 -13.22 -6.05 20.17
N HIS A 31 -13.88 -5.70 21.27
CA HIS A 31 -13.50 -6.12 22.61
C HIS A 31 -13.91 -7.58 22.88
N GLU A 32 -15.11 -7.97 22.42
CA GLU A 32 -15.70 -9.30 22.58
C GLU A 32 -15.86 -10.01 21.22
N PRO A 33 -14.91 -10.88 20.81
CA PRO A 33 -15.00 -11.72 19.61
C PRO A 33 -16.36 -12.41 19.43
N ALA A 34 -16.90 -12.98 20.51
CA ALA A 34 -18.18 -13.69 20.49
C ALA A 34 -19.39 -12.77 20.20
N ALA A 35 -19.27 -11.46 20.42
CA ALA A 35 -20.35 -10.52 20.15
C ALA A 35 -20.57 -10.32 18.63
N ALA A 36 -19.60 -10.65 17.77
CA ALA A 36 -19.72 -10.46 16.32
C ALA A 36 -20.88 -11.26 15.69
N PHE A 37 -21.24 -12.40 16.28
CA PHE A 37 -22.34 -13.27 15.83
C PHE A 37 -23.54 -13.28 16.79
N ARG A 38 -23.52 -12.48 17.85
CA ARG A 38 -24.62 -12.43 18.82
C ARG A 38 -25.88 -11.89 18.15
N GLY A 39 -26.96 -12.67 18.16
CA GLY A 39 -28.22 -12.29 17.51
C GLY A 39 -28.21 -12.36 15.98
N TRP A 40 -27.22 -13.05 15.39
CA TRP A 40 -27.17 -13.25 13.94
C TRP A 40 -28.41 -14.00 13.44
N GLN A 41 -29.03 -13.50 12.37
CA GLN A 41 -30.17 -14.14 11.70
C GLN A 41 -30.04 -14.05 10.19
N ARG A 42 -30.52 -15.09 9.48
CA ARG A 42 -30.59 -15.07 8.01
C ARG A 42 -31.51 -13.93 7.58
N GLY A 43 -30.96 -12.96 6.84
CA GLY A 43 -31.71 -11.83 6.31
C GLY A 43 -31.80 -10.59 7.22
N MET A 44 -31.10 -10.55 8.36
CA MET A 44 -31.04 -9.34 9.19
C MET A 44 -30.55 -8.12 8.38
N ALA A 45 -31.11 -6.95 8.63
CA ALA A 45 -30.67 -5.72 7.99
C ALA A 45 -29.23 -5.39 8.43
N VAL A 46 -28.40 -4.94 7.50
CA VAL A 46 -27.09 -4.38 7.82
C VAL A 46 -27.30 -2.93 8.23
N PRO A 47 -26.79 -2.48 9.39
CA PRO A 47 -26.87 -1.07 9.80
C PRO A 47 -26.35 -0.13 8.70
N ARG A 48 -27.00 1.02 8.53
CA ARG A 48 -26.67 1.96 7.44
C ARG A 48 -25.24 2.47 7.52
N ASP A 49 -24.72 2.66 8.73
CA ASP A 49 -23.36 3.15 8.95
C ASP A 49 -22.32 2.12 8.49
N ILE A 50 -22.57 0.84 8.78
CA ILE A 50 -21.74 -0.27 8.28
C ILE A 50 -21.87 -0.41 6.76
N ALA A 51 -23.07 -0.26 6.21
CA ALA A 51 -23.28 -0.28 4.77
C ALA A 51 -22.52 0.84 4.05
N LEU A 52 -22.42 2.04 4.66
CA LEU A 52 -21.63 3.15 4.14
C LEU A 52 -20.13 2.81 4.12
N ALA A 53 -19.59 2.25 5.20
CA ALA A 53 -18.20 1.79 5.24
C ALA A 53 -17.91 0.77 4.12
N TYR A 54 -18.84 -0.15 3.88
CA TYR A 54 -18.72 -1.16 2.82
C TYR A 54 -18.76 -0.56 1.43
N LEU A 55 -19.63 0.42 1.20
CA LEU A 55 -19.73 1.09 -0.09
C LEU A 55 -18.44 1.87 -0.40
N LEU A 56 -17.91 2.60 0.59
CA LEU A 56 -16.66 3.35 0.46
C LEU A 56 -15.48 2.42 0.15
N GLN A 57 -15.30 1.36 0.96
CA GLN A 57 -14.18 0.43 0.75
C GLN A 57 -14.35 -0.41 -0.50
N GLY A 58 -15.54 -0.92 -0.77
CA GLY A 58 -15.82 -1.67 -1.99
C GLY A 58 -15.53 -0.86 -3.25
N SER A 59 -15.92 0.42 -3.28
CA SER A 59 -15.64 1.32 -4.41
C SER A 59 -14.14 1.54 -4.60
N PHE A 60 -13.41 1.78 -3.51
CA PHE A 60 -11.97 2.02 -3.57
C PHE A 60 -11.17 0.77 -3.94
N TYR A 61 -11.54 -0.41 -3.42
CA TYR A 61 -10.93 -1.67 -3.84
C TYR A 61 -11.25 -2.01 -5.30
N GLY A 62 -12.46 -1.67 -5.78
CA GLY A 62 -12.82 -1.79 -7.19
C GLY A 62 -11.96 -0.89 -8.09
N HIS A 63 -11.81 0.38 -7.71
CA HIS A 63 -10.88 1.30 -8.37
C HIS A 63 -9.43 0.77 -8.33
N SER A 64 -8.98 0.29 -7.18
CA SER A 64 -7.61 -0.22 -7.01
C SER A 64 -7.34 -1.45 -7.86
N LEU A 65 -8.33 -2.35 -8.01
CA LEU A 65 -8.23 -3.49 -8.92
C LEU A 65 -8.00 -3.04 -10.37
N TYR A 66 -8.77 -2.05 -10.83
CA TYR A 66 -8.61 -1.47 -12.16
C TYR A 66 -7.26 -0.77 -12.31
N ALA A 67 -6.87 0.05 -11.32
CA ALA A 67 -5.60 0.76 -11.32
C ALA A 67 -4.41 -0.21 -11.39
N THR A 68 -4.38 -1.25 -10.56
CA THR A 68 -3.30 -2.24 -10.58
C THR A 68 -3.25 -3.05 -11.87
N ALA A 69 -4.38 -3.31 -12.51
CA ALA A 69 -4.42 -4.04 -13.77
C ALA A 69 -3.90 -3.20 -14.96
N TYR A 70 -4.24 -1.91 -15.02
CA TYR A 70 -4.08 -1.10 -16.24
C TYR A 70 -3.30 0.22 -16.10
N MET A 71 -3.22 0.79 -14.90
CA MET A 71 -2.60 2.10 -14.65
C MET A 71 -1.25 1.98 -13.96
N ASP A 72 -1.14 1.09 -12.98
CA ASP A 72 0.07 0.94 -12.17
C ASP A 72 1.17 0.23 -12.96
N THR A 73 2.42 0.59 -12.67
CA THR A 73 3.58 -0.14 -13.20
C THR A 73 3.66 -1.52 -12.57
N TRP A 74 3.74 -2.56 -13.41
CA TRP A 74 3.81 -3.94 -12.95
C TRP A 74 5.16 -4.26 -12.30
N ARG A 75 5.08 -4.89 -11.14
CA ARG A 75 6.19 -5.31 -10.28
C ARG A 75 6.02 -6.79 -9.94
N LYS A 76 7.01 -7.35 -9.24
CA LYS A 76 7.03 -8.78 -8.88
C LYS A 76 5.81 -9.23 -8.07
N ASP A 77 5.24 -8.35 -7.26
CA ASP A 77 4.08 -8.63 -6.43
C ASP A 77 2.74 -8.18 -7.04
N SER A 78 2.72 -7.62 -8.26
CA SER A 78 1.49 -7.12 -8.89
C SER A 78 0.42 -8.19 -9.02
N LEU A 79 0.79 -9.44 -9.32
CA LEU A 79 -0.16 -10.55 -9.37
C LEU A 79 -0.78 -10.86 -7.99
N VAL A 80 0.03 -10.81 -6.94
CA VAL A 80 -0.44 -11.04 -5.56
C VAL A 80 -1.32 -9.88 -5.11
N MET A 81 -0.99 -8.64 -5.49
CA MET A 81 -1.82 -7.46 -5.24
C MET A 81 -3.17 -7.55 -5.97
N LEU A 82 -3.19 -7.99 -7.24
CA LEU A 82 -4.41 -8.20 -8.00
C LEU A 82 -5.30 -9.27 -7.34
N LEU A 83 -4.70 -10.41 -6.97
CA LEU A 83 -5.40 -11.47 -6.24
C LEU A 83 -5.97 -10.96 -4.92
N HIS A 84 -5.20 -10.15 -4.19
CA HIS A 84 -5.65 -9.54 -2.95
C HIS A 84 -6.85 -8.62 -3.15
N HIS A 85 -6.85 -7.77 -4.17
CA HIS A 85 -8.01 -6.92 -4.47
C HIS A 85 -9.25 -7.74 -4.81
N VAL A 86 -9.10 -8.83 -5.57
CA VAL A 86 -10.21 -9.77 -5.84
C VAL A 86 -10.70 -10.42 -4.54
N VAL A 87 -9.80 -10.95 -3.71
CA VAL A 87 -10.15 -11.57 -2.42
C VAL A 87 -10.83 -10.56 -1.49
N ALA A 88 -10.35 -9.33 -1.41
CA ALA A 88 -10.93 -8.26 -0.61
C ALA A 88 -12.35 -7.92 -1.07
N LEU A 89 -12.57 -7.74 -2.38
CA LEU A 89 -13.91 -7.49 -2.94
C LEU A 89 -14.88 -8.65 -2.69
N VAL A 90 -14.41 -9.90 -2.85
CA VAL A 90 -15.23 -11.08 -2.55
C VAL A 90 -15.53 -11.16 -1.05
N LEU A 91 -14.58 -10.86 -0.17
CA LEU A 91 -14.80 -10.82 1.28
C LEU A 91 -15.81 -9.73 1.67
N ILE A 92 -15.73 -8.54 1.09
CA ILE A 92 -16.71 -7.45 1.30
C ILE A 92 -18.10 -7.90 0.84
N ALA A 93 -18.23 -8.42 -0.38
CA ALA A 93 -19.50 -8.88 -0.92
C ALA A 93 -20.10 -10.05 -0.12
N ALA A 94 -19.29 -11.06 0.19
CA ALA A 94 -19.73 -12.25 0.93
C ALA A 94 -20.11 -11.91 2.38
N SER A 95 -19.32 -11.09 3.07
CA SER A 95 -19.65 -10.67 4.44
C SER A 95 -20.91 -9.80 4.49
N TYR A 96 -21.16 -8.99 3.47
CA TYR A 96 -22.42 -8.25 3.35
C TYR A 96 -23.62 -9.18 3.08
N ALA A 97 -23.48 -10.11 2.12
CA ALA A 97 -24.54 -11.04 1.72
C ALA A 97 -24.92 -12.03 2.83
N PHE A 98 -23.93 -12.61 3.52
CA PHE A 98 -24.14 -13.60 4.58
C PHE A 98 -24.29 -12.98 5.98
N ARG A 99 -24.31 -11.65 6.06
CA ARG A 99 -24.47 -10.88 7.30
C ARG A 99 -23.32 -11.10 8.30
N TYR A 100 -22.11 -11.31 7.81
CA TYR A 100 -20.86 -11.30 8.60
C TYR A 100 -20.25 -9.91 8.69
N HIS A 101 -21.10 -8.88 8.64
CA HIS A 101 -20.69 -7.51 8.42
C HIS A 101 -19.81 -6.97 9.56
N ASN A 102 -20.07 -7.39 10.80
CA ASN A 102 -19.23 -7.10 11.97
C ASN A 102 -17.80 -7.60 11.79
N VAL A 103 -17.64 -8.83 11.28
CA VAL A 103 -16.33 -9.41 11.01
C VAL A 103 -15.64 -8.65 9.89
N GLY A 104 -16.35 -8.29 8.82
CA GLY A 104 -15.74 -7.52 7.74
C GLY A 104 -15.30 -6.11 8.18
N ILE A 105 -16.00 -5.44 9.10
CA ILE A 105 -15.50 -4.17 9.69
C ILE A 105 -14.19 -4.40 10.45
N LEU A 106 -14.06 -5.50 11.22
CA LEU A 106 -12.79 -5.84 11.86
C LEU A 106 -11.68 -6.07 10.83
N VAL A 107 -11.98 -6.77 9.73
CA VAL A 107 -11.01 -7.00 8.64
C VAL A 107 -10.54 -5.67 8.07
N LEU A 108 -11.46 -4.78 7.68
CA LEU A 108 -11.13 -3.46 7.10
C LEU A 108 -10.28 -2.61 8.07
N PHE A 109 -10.72 -2.48 9.32
CA PHE A 109 -10.02 -1.68 10.32
C PHE A 109 -8.58 -2.16 10.58
N LEU A 110 -8.38 -3.48 10.69
CA LEU A 110 -7.06 -4.06 10.94
C LEU A 110 -6.12 -3.96 9.74
N HIS A 111 -6.65 -3.89 8.52
CA HIS A 111 -5.82 -3.82 7.31
C HIS A 111 -5.47 -2.38 6.90
N ASP A 112 -6.43 -1.46 6.98
CA ASP A 112 -6.31 -0.10 6.44
C ASP A 112 -5.24 0.75 7.16
N ILE A 113 -4.97 0.51 8.45
CA ILE A 113 -3.97 1.30 9.22
C ILE A 113 -2.57 1.24 8.63
N ASN A 114 -2.20 0.09 8.06
CA ASN A 114 -0.88 -0.08 7.46
C ASN A 114 -0.75 0.72 6.16
N ASP A 115 -1.84 0.87 5.42
CA ASP A 115 -1.85 1.62 4.16
C ASP A 115 -1.80 3.13 4.44
N VAL A 116 -2.41 3.60 5.53
CA VAL A 116 -2.23 4.97 6.04
C VAL A 116 -0.75 5.26 6.30
N GLN A 117 -0.08 4.38 7.04
CA GLN A 117 1.33 4.57 7.39
C GLN A 117 2.26 4.48 6.19
N LEU A 118 1.97 3.55 5.27
CA LEU A 118 2.74 3.36 4.04
C LEU A 118 2.67 4.60 3.14
N GLU A 119 1.47 5.12 2.87
CA GLU A 119 1.32 6.31 2.03
C GLU A 119 1.84 7.58 2.73
N PHE A 120 1.68 7.69 4.06
CA PHE A 120 2.33 8.75 4.84
C PHE A 120 3.85 8.72 4.68
N THR A 121 4.46 7.53 4.78
CA THR A 121 5.91 7.36 4.66
C THR A 121 6.39 7.75 3.26
N LYS A 122 5.70 7.30 2.20
CA LYS A 122 6.00 7.69 0.81
C LYS A 122 5.95 9.20 0.61
N LEU A 123 4.94 9.88 1.17
CA LEU A 123 4.84 11.34 1.08
C LEU A 123 6.04 12.03 1.73
N ASN A 124 6.47 11.57 2.91
CA ASN A 124 7.66 12.12 3.58
C ASN A 124 8.94 11.84 2.79
N VAL A 125 9.07 10.67 2.15
CA VAL A 125 10.17 10.38 1.22
C VAL A 125 10.15 11.34 0.03
N TYR A 126 8.99 11.64 -0.56
CA TYR A 126 8.90 12.63 -1.64
C TYR A 126 9.22 14.06 -1.17
N PHE A 127 8.87 14.43 0.06
CA PHE A 127 9.12 15.76 0.61
C PHE A 127 10.54 15.97 1.16
N LYS A 128 11.35 14.91 1.32
CA LYS A 128 12.74 15.02 1.80
C LYS A 128 13.62 15.87 0.87
N HIS A 129 13.34 15.84 -0.43
CA HIS A 129 14.04 16.60 -1.48
C HIS A 129 13.07 17.52 -2.23
N ARG A 130 12.55 18.54 -1.55
CA ARG A 130 11.63 19.52 -2.14
C ARG A 130 12.33 20.83 -2.42
N GLY A 131 12.22 21.31 -3.67
CA GLY A 131 12.71 22.64 -4.07
C GLY A 131 14.23 22.76 -4.03
N GLY A 132 14.96 21.67 -4.30
CA GLY A 132 16.43 21.65 -4.24
C GLY A 132 17.04 21.67 -2.84
N ALA A 133 16.20 21.72 -1.79
CA ALA A 133 16.63 21.72 -0.39
C ALA A 133 16.35 20.37 0.30
N PHE A 134 17.27 19.96 1.16
CA PHE A 134 17.13 18.78 2.00
C PHE A 134 16.39 19.13 3.30
N HIS A 135 15.27 18.46 3.57
CA HIS A 135 14.45 18.69 4.75
C HIS A 135 14.65 17.57 5.78
N ARG A 136 15.45 17.82 6.83
CA ARG A 136 15.77 16.82 7.87
C ARG A 136 14.55 16.27 8.61
N LEU A 137 13.49 17.08 8.77
CA LEU A 137 12.25 16.63 9.42
C LEU A 137 11.54 15.55 8.59
N ASN A 138 11.44 15.73 7.27
CA ASN A 138 10.82 14.76 6.38
C ASN A 138 11.62 13.46 6.31
N ASP A 139 12.96 13.55 6.36
CA ASP A 139 13.83 12.37 6.46
C ASP A 139 13.61 11.60 7.77
N ALA A 140 13.55 12.30 8.91
CA ALA A 140 13.24 11.69 10.20
C ALA A 140 11.84 11.05 10.22
N LEU A 141 10.83 11.73 9.66
CA LEU A 141 9.46 11.21 9.55
C LEU A 141 9.35 10.01 8.61
N ALA A 142 10.11 9.98 7.51
CA ALA A 142 10.17 8.82 6.62
C ALA A 142 10.78 7.61 7.33
N ASN A 143 11.88 7.79 8.05
CA ASN A 143 12.52 6.71 8.82
C ASN A 143 11.61 6.20 9.94
N ALA A 144 10.99 7.11 10.71
CA ALA A 144 10.03 6.76 11.74
C ALA A 144 8.79 6.06 11.17
N GLY A 145 8.27 6.54 10.04
CA GLY A 145 7.15 5.95 9.31
C GLY A 145 7.45 4.53 8.84
N CYS A 146 8.66 4.27 8.34
CA CYS A 146 9.09 2.95 7.93
C CYS A 146 9.13 1.94 9.10
N VAL A 147 9.65 2.36 10.26
CA VAL A 147 9.64 1.54 11.48
C VAL A 147 8.21 1.30 11.96
N ALA A 148 7.39 2.35 12.01
CA ALA A 148 6.00 2.28 12.41
C ALA A 148 5.19 1.32 11.52
N PHE A 149 5.37 1.40 10.20
CA PHE A 149 4.77 0.50 9.21
C PHE A 149 5.18 -0.96 9.42
N SER A 150 6.44 -1.21 9.74
CA SER A 150 6.93 -2.58 9.98
C SER A 150 6.33 -3.19 11.24
N LEU A 151 6.24 -2.40 12.31
CA LEU A 151 5.67 -2.83 13.60
C LEU A 151 4.15 -3.02 13.51
N SER A 152 3.44 -2.10 12.86
CA SER A 152 1.99 -2.19 12.67
C SER A 152 1.59 -3.36 11.79
N TRP A 153 2.38 -3.69 10.76
CA TRP A 153 2.13 -4.86 9.93
C TRP A 153 2.09 -6.13 10.76
N PHE A 154 3.12 -6.34 11.59
CA PHE A 154 3.16 -7.47 12.51
C PHE A 154 1.97 -7.45 13.47
N TRP A 155 1.74 -6.33 14.15
CA TRP A 155 0.74 -6.27 15.22
C TRP A 155 -0.70 -6.42 14.71
N PHE A 156 -1.08 -5.69 13.68
CA PHE A 156 -2.46 -5.66 13.21
C PHE A 156 -2.79 -6.85 12.31
N ARG A 157 -1.91 -7.22 11.37
CA ARG A 157 -2.20 -8.25 10.35
C ARG A 157 -1.73 -9.65 10.73
N LEU A 158 -0.68 -9.79 11.55
CA LEU A 158 -0.19 -11.12 11.97
C LEU A 158 -0.59 -11.51 13.39
N TYR A 159 -0.75 -10.55 14.30
CA TYR A 159 -1.14 -10.85 15.68
C TYR A 159 -2.64 -10.65 15.93
N TRP A 160 -3.17 -9.44 15.75
CA TRP A 160 -4.58 -9.15 16.03
C TRP A 160 -5.53 -9.78 15.02
N PHE A 161 -5.19 -9.83 13.74
CA PHE A 161 -6.08 -10.42 12.74
C PHE A 161 -6.40 -11.89 13.01
N PRO A 162 -5.43 -12.79 13.26
CA PRO A 162 -5.77 -14.16 13.66
C PRO A 162 -6.54 -14.23 14.99
N LEU A 163 -6.13 -13.46 15.99
CA LEU A 163 -6.72 -13.50 17.33
C LEU A 163 -8.17 -12.98 17.36
N LYS A 164 -8.49 -11.95 16.56
CA LYS A 164 -9.79 -11.28 16.57
C LYS A 164 -10.68 -11.73 15.43
N VAL A 165 -10.15 -11.93 14.23
CA VAL A 165 -10.95 -12.29 13.05
C VAL A 165 -11.04 -13.81 12.93
N LEU A 166 -9.90 -14.50 12.77
CA LEU A 166 -9.92 -15.96 12.56
C LEU A 166 -10.48 -16.72 13.77
N TYR A 167 -10.13 -16.33 15.00
CA TYR A 167 -10.73 -16.95 16.19
C TYR A 167 -12.26 -16.77 16.22
N THR A 168 -12.75 -15.57 15.89
CA THR A 168 -14.18 -15.28 15.84
C THR A 168 -14.88 -16.12 14.78
N THR A 169 -14.32 -16.20 13.57
CA THR A 169 -14.96 -16.90 12.45
C THR A 169 -14.77 -18.39 12.45
N CYS A 170 -13.68 -18.92 13.00
CA CYS A 170 -13.43 -20.36 13.07
C CYS A 170 -14.09 -21.01 14.30
N HIS A 171 -14.05 -20.34 15.45
CA HIS A 171 -14.47 -20.92 16.73
C HIS A 171 -15.79 -20.32 17.25
N CYS A 172 -15.85 -19.00 17.46
CA CYS A 172 -17.04 -18.37 18.04
C CYS A 172 -18.29 -18.48 17.14
N SER A 173 -18.11 -18.47 15.82
CA SER A 173 -19.21 -18.57 14.86
C SER A 173 -20.00 -19.88 15.00
N LEU A 174 -19.31 -21.02 15.13
CA LEU A 174 -19.93 -22.34 15.26
C LEU A 174 -20.56 -22.54 16.64
N GLN A 175 -19.99 -21.91 17.68
CA GLN A 175 -20.59 -21.92 19.01
C GLN A 175 -21.88 -21.10 19.06
N ALA A 176 -21.91 -19.94 18.41
CA ALA A 176 -23.08 -19.07 18.37
C ALA A 176 -24.16 -19.58 17.39
N VAL A 177 -23.75 -20.11 16.25
CA VAL A 177 -24.62 -20.56 15.15
C VAL A 177 -24.04 -21.85 14.55
N PRO A 178 -24.44 -23.04 15.04
CA PRO A 178 -23.85 -24.31 14.59
C PRO A 178 -23.97 -24.59 13.09
N ASN A 179 -25.02 -24.09 12.44
CA ASN A 179 -25.28 -24.28 11.00
C ASN A 179 -25.16 -22.96 10.21
N ILE A 180 -24.07 -22.21 10.46
CA ILE A 180 -23.80 -20.92 9.82
C ILE A 180 -23.48 -21.12 8.32
N PRO A 181 -24.11 -20.37 7.40
CA PRO A 181 -23.97 -20.61 5.96
C PRO A 181 -22.57 -20.25 5.42
N PHE A 182 -22.05 -21.01 4.46
CA PHE A 182 -20.77 -20.70 3.78
C PHE A 182 -19.55 -20.53 4.72
N TYR A 183 -19.57 -21.20 5.89
CA TYR A 183 -18.47 -21.17 6.86
C TYR A 183 -17.09 -21.46 6.25
N PHE A 184 -16.95 -22.58 5.52
CA PHE A 184 -15.68 -23.00 4.95
C PHE A 184 -15.19 -22.03 3.88
N PHE A 185 -16.09 -21.56 3.02
CA PHE A 185 -15.78 -20.59 1.97
C PHE A 185 -15.23 -19.29 2.56
N PHE A 186 -15.93 -18.72 3.54
CA PHE A 186 -15.52 -17.45 4.14
C PHE A 186 -14.19 -17.58 4.90
N ASN A 187 -14.01 -18.64 5.69
CA ASN A 187 -12.75 -18.88 6.40
C ASN A 187 -11.58 -19.18 5.45
N ALA A 188 -11.80 -19.88 4.33
CA ALA A 188 -10.76 -20.10 3.32
C ALA A 188 -10.24 -18.78 2.72
N LEU A 189 -11.13 -17.83 2.44
CA LEU A 189 -10.73 -16.50 1.96
C LEU A 189 -9.94 -15.71 3.01
N LEU A 190 -10.33 -15.79 4.29
CA LEU A 190 -9.58 -15.15 5.39
C LEU A 190 -8.20 -15.78 5.63
N LEU A 191 -8.09 -17.10 5.46
CA LEU A 191 -6.80 -17.79 5.50
C LEU A 191 -5.92 -17.41 4.31
N LEU A 192 -6.49 -17.33 3.10
CA LEU A 192 -5.77 -16.84 1.93
C LEU A 192 -5.27 -15.39 2.14
N LEU A 193 -6.09 -14.52 2.73
CA LEU A 193 -5.69 -13.17 3.11
C LEU A 193 -4.52 -13.18 4.12
N THR A 194 -4.57 -14.07 5.12
CA THR A 194 -3.46 -14.26 6.07
C THR A 194 -2.17 -14.68 5.36
N LEU A 195 -2.24 -15.64 4.43
CA LEU A 195 -1.06 -16.11 3.70
C LEU A 195 -0.41 -15.00 2.87
N MET A 196 -1.22 -14.17 2.21
CA MET A 196 -0.71 -12.99 1.49
C MET A 196 -0.05 -11.98 2.46
N ASN A 197 -0.64 -11.76 3.65
CA ASN A 197 -0.04 -10.90 4.66
C ASN A 197 1.30 -11.41 5.20
N ILE A 198 1.46 -12.73 5.33
CA ILE A 198 2.74 -13.36 5.69
C ILE A 198 3.74 -13.15 4.55
N TYR A 199 3.34 -13.38 3.29
CA TYR A 199 4.19 -13.18 2.11
C TYR A 199 4.79 -11.77 2.07
N TRP A 200 3.99 -10.72 2.23
CA TRP A 200 4.50 -9.34 2.26
C TRP A 200 5.31 -9.03 3.52
N PHE A 201 4.96 -9.61 4.67
CA PHE A 201 5.75 -9.42 5.88
C PHE A 201 7.19 -9.93 5.71
N LEU A 202 7.40 -11.02 4.97
CA LEU A 202 8.74 -11.50 4.65
C LEU A 202 9.54 -10.46 3.86
N TYR A 203 8.92 -9.75 2.90
CA TYR A 203 9.58 -8.63 2.20
C TYR A 203 9.93 -7.47 3.12
N ILE A 204 9.06 -7.15 4.08
CA ILE A 204 9.31 -6.10 5.08
C ILE A 204 10.51 -6.48 5.94
N VAL A 205 10.57 -7.72 6.43
CA VAL A 205 11.71 -8.22 7.22
C VAL A 205 13.00 -8.21 6.41
N LEU A 206 12.96 -8.64 5.14
CA LEU A 206 14.11 -8.58 4.24
C LEU A 206 14.58 -7.13 4.01
N PHE A 207 13.66 -6.18 3.83
CA PHE A 207 14.00 -4.76 3.71
C PHE A 207 14.67 -4.24 4.99
N VAL A 208 14.07 -4.47 6.16
CA VAL A 208 14.63 -4.03 7.45
C VAL A 208 16.01 -4.65 7.67
N ALA A 209 16.21 -5.93 7.34
CA ALA A 209 17.51 -6.58 7.43
C ALA A 209 18.55 -5.90 6.52
N LYS A 210 18.22 -5.59 5.27
CA LYS A 210 19.10 -4.87 4.35
C LYS A 210 19.45 -3.46 4.84
N VAL A 211 18.50 -2.76 5.47
CA VAL A 211 18.73 -1.44 6.09
C VAL A 211 19.69 -1.56 7.27
N LEU A 212 19.48 -2.54 8.17
CA LEU A 212 20.34 -2.75 9.34
C LEU A 212 21.76 -3.20 8.96
N LEU A 213 21.91 -3.92 7.85
CA LEU A 213 23.21 -4.32 7.28
C LEU A 213 23.92 -3.17 6.53
N GLY A 214 23.32 -1.97 6.47
CA GLY A 214 23.90 -0.81 5.80
C GLY A 214 23.93 -0.92 4.26
N GLN A 215 23.20 -1.89 3.69
CA GLN A 215 23.17 -2.13 2.24
C GLN A 215 22.21 -1.18 1.50
N VAL A 216 21.47 -0.34 2.23
CA VAL A 216 20.46 0.58 1.69
C VAL A 216 20.70 1.98 2.23
N GLN A 217 21.17 2.89 1.36
CA GLN A 217 21.37 4.31 1.71
C GLN A 217 20.09 5.15 1.56
N GLU A 218 19.08 4.65 0.84
CA GLU A 218 17.81 5.34 0.63
C GLU A 218 16.62 4.37 0.73
N VAL A 219 15.52 4.81 1.37
CA VAL A 219 14.25 4.05 1.49
C VAL A 219 13.60 3.89 0.12
N ASN A 220 14.05 2.87 -0.60
CA ASN A 220 13.55 2.47 -1.91
C ASN A 220 12.93 1.07 -1.82
N ASP A 221 11.96 0.81 -2.68
CA ASP A 221 11.12 -0.37 -2.62
C ASP A 221 11.86 -1.65 -3.08
N VAL A 222 12.01 -2.64 -2.20
CA VAL A 222 12.74 -3.91 -2.50
C VAL A 222 12.17 -4.63 -3.72
N ARG A 223 10.89 -4.41 -4.02
CA ARG A 223 10.18 -5.09 -5.10
C ARG A 223 10.66 -4.67 -6.49
N GLU A 224 11.39 -3.54 -6.60
CA GLU A 224 11.84 -2.96 -7.87
C GLU A 224 13.26 -3.42 -8.29
N TYR A 225 14.11 -3.86 -7.36
CA TYR A 225 15.55 -4.06 -7.61
C TYR A 225 15.89 -5.19 -8.60
N ASP A 226 15.27 -6.37 -8.46
CA ASP A 226 15.68 -7.54 -9.24
C ASP A 226 15.19 -7.50 -10.71
N VAL A 227 14.23 -6.62 -11.04
CA VAL A 227 13.80 -6.40 -12.43
C VAL A 227 14.88 -5.62 -13.19
N ALA A 228 15.61 -4.74 -12.52
CA ALA A 228 16.72 -4.00 -13.11
C ALA A 228 17.93 -4.91 -13.37
N GLU A 229 18.20 -5.86 -12.47
CA GLU A 229 19.32 -6.80 -12.58
C GLU A 229 19.10 -7.79 -13.73
N SER A 230 17.89 -8.37 -13.84
CA SER A 230 17.53 -9.24 -14.96
C SER A 230 17.51 -8.50 -16.32
N ARG A 231 17.11 -7.22 -16.37
CA ARG A 231 17.19 -6.43 -17.60
C ARG A 231 18.63 -6.07 -17.97
N SER A 232 19.53 -5.92 -17.00
CA SER A 232 20.96 -5.69 -17.22
C SER A 232 21.67 -6.92 -17.76
N GLU A 233 21.26 -8.12 -17.36
CA GLU A 233 21.78 -9.38 -17.93
C GLU A 233 21.31 -9.64 -19.37
N PHE A 234 20.12 -9.16 -19.72
CA PHE A 234 19.55 -9.34 -21.08
C PHE A 234 20.00 -8.30 -22.10
N LEU A 235 20.56 -7.17 -21.67
CA LEU A 235 21.19 -6.23 -22.59
C LEU A 235 22.59 -6.76 -22.93
N PRO A 236 22.92 -7.01 -24.22
CA PRO A 236 24.29 -7.32 -24.58
C PRO A 236 25.15 -6.15 -24.11
N GLN A 237 26.09 -6.45 -23.20
CA GLN A 237 27.09 -5.52 -22.71
C GLN A 237 27.85 -4.98 -23.93
N ILE A 238 27.47 -3.81 -24.44
CA ILE A 238 28.23 -3.13 -25.48
C ILE A 238 29.55 -2.78 -24.81
N PRO A 239 30.68 -3.40 -25.22
CA PRO A 239 31.94 -3.13 -24.57
C PRO A 239 32.27 -1.63 -24.73
N PRO A 240 32.82 -0.98 -23.70
CA PRO A 240 33.25 0.40 -23.81
C PRO A 240 34.24 0.49 -24.98
N ARG A 241 33.92 1.36 -25.95
CA ARG A 241 34.85 1.69 -27.05
C ARG A 241 36.13 2.22 -26.40
N PHE A 242 37.25 1.57 -26.70
CA PHE A 242 38.58 1.80 -26.15
C PHE A 242 38.94 3.28 -25.94
N PRO A 243 39.75 3.62 -24.92
CA PRO A 243 40.24 4.97 -24.70
C PRO A 243 41.27 5.31 -25.77
N SER A 244 40.96 6.28 -26.64
CA SER A 244 41.95 6.84 -27.56
C SER A 244 42.86 7.81 -26.82
N GLN A 245 43.94 7.29 -26.21
CA GLN A 245 45.15 8.08 -26.00
C GLN A 245 45.98 8.03 -27.29
N ILE A 246 45.91 9.09 -28.09
CA ILE A 246 46.97 9.44 -29.05
C ILE A 246 47.30 10.92 -28.85
N HIS A 247 48.45 11.12 -28.21
CA HIS A 247 49.47 12.15 -28.41
C HIS A 247 49.08 13.50 -29.04
N SER A 248 49.38 14.54 -28.27
CA SER A 248 49.76 15.89 -28.70
C SER A 248 50.71 15.90 -29.91
N LEU A 249 50.40 16.71 -30.93
CA LEU A 249 51.35 17.40 -31.84
C LEU A 249 50.59 18.40 -32.78
N CYS A 250 50.62 19.70 -32.43
CA CYS A 250 50.52 20.92 -33.27
C CYS A 250 49.26 21.22 -34.15
N PRO A 251 49.09 22.45 -34.69
CA PRO A 251 48.90 23.73 -34.00
C PRO A 251 47.57 24.44 -34.43
N ALA A 252 47.29 25.57 -33.80
CA ALA A 252 46.07 26.38 -33.92
C ALA A 252 45.64 26.73 -35.36
N ILE A 253 44.34 26.57 -35.64
CA ILE A 253 43.59 27.27 -36.69
C ILE A 253 42.38 27.94 -36.00
N PRO A 254 42.23 29.27 -36.04
CA PRO A 254 41.10 29.95 -35.42
C PRO A 254 39.88 29.90 -36.34
N ILE A 255 38.83 29.18 -35.93
CA ILE A 255 37.51 29.31 -36.56
C ILE A 255 36.71 30.37 -35.80
N LEU A 256 36.57 31.51 -36.47
CA LEU A 256 35.73 32.64 -36.12
C LEU A 256 34.24 32.23 -36.23
N ILE A 257 33.52 32.17 -35.12
CA ILE A 257 32.05 32.16 -35.13
C ILE A 257 31.58 33.40 -34.34
N PRO A 258 30.76 34.28 -34.93
CA PRO A 258 30.37 35.53 -34.30
C PRO A 258 29.31 35.32 -33.23
N ASN A 259 29.47 36.10 -32.16
CA ASN A 259 28.60 36.21 -30.99
C ASN A 259 27.37 37.08 -31.34
N PRO A 260 26.11 36.66 -31.06
CA PRO A 260 25.01 37.60 -30.93
C PRO A 260 24.86 38.04 -29.47
N SER A 261 24.89 39.37 -29.32
CA SER A 261 24.73 40.18 -28.12
C SER A 261 23.49 39.86 -27.26
N PRO A 262 23.51 40.15 -25.95
CA PRO A 262 22.47 39.79 -25.00
C PRO A 262 21.40 40.88 -24.94
N ALA A 263 20.14 40.53 -25.22
CA ALA A 263 18.99 41.36 -24.91
C ALA A 263 17.76 40.48 -24.68
N LEU A 264 17.00 40.84 -23.64
CA LEU A 264 15.66 40.38 -23.25
C LEU A 264 15.59 39.22 -22.24
N LEU A 265 15.96 39.61 -21.02
CA LEU A 265 15.22 39.38 -19.78
C LEU A 265 13.72 38.97 -19.97
N GLU A 266 13.35 37.92 -19.24
CA GLU A 266 12.03 37.44 -18.74
C GLU A 266 10.94 38.51 -18.43
N PRO A 267 9.66 38.17 -18.03
CA PRO A 267 9.01 36.87 -17.72
C PRO A 267 7.52 36.72 -18.18
N LEU A 268 6.90 35.58 -17.78
CA LEU A 268 5.50 35.40 -17.32
C LEU A 268 4.37 34.98 -18.31
N GLN A 269 3.68 33.90 -17.89
CA GLN A 269 2.27 33.51 -18.09
C GLN A 269 1.78 33.14 -19.49
N VAL A 270 1.34 31.89 -19.68
CA VAL A 270 -0.08 31.53 -19.93
C VAL A 270 -0.26 30.01 -19.71
N LEU A 271 -1.05 29.70 -18.67
CA LEU A 271 -1.85 28.48 -18.52
C LEU A 271 -2.96 28.51 -19.57
N GLU A 272 -3.18 27.45 -20.35
CA GLU A 272 -4.53 26.96 -20.74
C GLU A 272 -4.44 25.75 -21.71
N GLY A 273 -5.07 24.64 -21.33
CA GLY A 273 -5.78 23.77 -22.27
C GLY A 273 -5.15 22.42 -22.69
N LEU A 274 -5.14 21.43 -21.79
CA LEU A 274 -5.73 20.07 -21.92
C LEU A 274 -5.21 19.10 -20.85
#